data_AF-A0A327NF61-F1
#
_entry.id   AF-A0A327NF61-F1
#
_cell.length_a   1.000
_cell.length_b   1.000
_cell.length_c   1.000
_cell.angle_alpha   90.00
_cell.angle_beta   90.00
_cell.angle_gamma   90.00
#
_symmetry.space_group_name_H-M   'P 1'
#
loop_
_entity.id
_entity.type
_entity.pdbx_description
1 polymer ?
#
loop_
_entity_poly.entity_id
_entity_poly.type
_entity_poly.pdbx_seq_one_letter_code
_entity_poly.pdbx_strand_id
1 'polypeptide(L)'
;MVPMPFLMEVIRRFSELTGVSITGSFLAHSELQKLLFYNTRALDGSSTLLLSQHLPALTMPVLLLELRKMFGLAMLIDPADKTIKLDFLGDFFGNVATIDWSEKALKTYKKRPELNRRLLLSSVLDGGDGLAKDNPPELADYLTPALDEDTGTTPISCQLSTLLTDEATGLATTKQAGRTEQFSQLANNFAPRLLFWNGLTAGPGVAPQPLATAKSGGYSLYWTGADGLAATFWPAIEAMRKRMYYLERQMDLDEVDLATLDWSQKVHINGVDYLVARIQVALPIKQPANLLLEGVNACNI
;
A
#
# COMPACT_ATOMS: atom_id res chain seq x y z
N MET A 1 26.40 -8.75 -13.84
CA MET A 1 25.74 -8.56 -12.54
C MET A 1 24.67 -7.50 -12.69
N VAL A 2 23.49 -7.74 -12.10
CA VAL A 2 22.32 -6.85 -12.14
C VAL A 2 21.97 -6.48 -10.70
N PRO A 3 22.29 -5.27 -10.25
CA PRO A 3 21.96 -4.79 -8.91
C PRO A 3 20.45 -4.66 -8.72
N MET A 4 19.95 -5.10 -7.57
CA MET A 4 18.54 -4.97 -7.17
C MET A 4 18.47 -4.21 -5.84
N PRO A 5 18.11 -2.91 -5.86
CA PRO A 5 18.12 -2.11 -4.65
C PRO A 5 17.00 -2.48 -3.67
N PHE A 6 17.32 -2.53 -2.37
CA PHE A 6 16.31 -2.67 -1.33
C PHE A 6 15.39 -1.45 -1.27
N LEU A 7 14.10 -1.68 -1.12
CA LEU A 7 13.09 -0.63 -0.98
C LEU A 7 13.41 0.30 0.21
N MET A 8 13.75 -0.30 1.35
CA MET A 8 14.04 0.45 2.57
C MET A 8 15.28 1.33 2.42
N GLU A 9 16.30 0.87 1.67
CA GLU A 9 17.47 1.70 1.37
C GLU A 9 17.10 2.90 0.49
N VAL A 10 16.23 2.71 -0.50
CA VAL A 10 15.74 3.81 -1.36
C VAL A 10 14.98 4.85 -0.55
N ILE A 11 14.09 4.42 0.35
CA ILE A 11 13.34 5.30 1.26
C ILE A 11 14.31 6.05 2.17
N ARG A 12 15.28 5.35 2.77
CA ARG A 12 16.29 5.94 3.65
C ARG A 12 17.12 7.02 2.93
N ARG A 13 17.59 6.73 1.71
CA ARG A 13 18.32 7.72 0.89
C ARG A 13 17.48 8.94 0.54
N PHE A 14 16.20 8.75 0.26
CA PHE A 14 15.30 9.87 0.04
C PHE A 14 15.14 10.74 1.29
N SER A 15 14.98 10.14 2.46
CA SER A 15 14.94 10.86 3.74
C SER A 15 16.22 11.65 4.00
N GLU A 16 17.39 11.05 3.74
CA GLU A 16 18.69 11.74 3.86
C GLU A 16 18.79 12.97 2.93
N LEU A 17 18.31 12.85 1.69
CA LEU A 17 18.42 13.90 0.68
C LEU A 17 17.42 15.04 0.88
N THR A 18 16.24 14.75 1.41
CA THR A 18 15.13 15.72 1.51
C THR A 18 14.90 16.26 2.93
N GLY A 19 15.44 15.58 3.94
CA GLY A 19 15.13 15.84 5.34
C GLY A 19 13.72 15.42 5.76
N VAL A 20 12.98 14.69 4.92
CA VAL A 20 11.65 14.15 5.26
C VAL A 20 11.82 12.82 6.00
N SER A 21 11.31 12.74 7.22
CA SER A 21 11.34 11.50 8.00
C SER A 21 10.19 10.57 7.58
N ILE A 22 10.50 9.35 7.16
CA ILE A 22 9.49 8.34 6.81
C ILE A 22 9.55 7.23 7.87
N THR A 23 8.45 6.99 8.56
CA THR A 23 8.35 6.08 9.71
C THR A 23 7.08 5.23 9.63
N GLY A 24 6.86 4.35 10.61
CA GLY A 24 5.64 3.56 10.75
C GLY A 24 5.88 2.05 10.76
N SER A 25 4.84 1.31 11.13
CA SER A 25 4.85 -0.15 11.28
C SER A 25 5.24 -0.88 9.99
N PHE A 26 4.91 -0.33 8.81
CA PHE A 26 5.33 -0.89 7.53
C PHE A 26 6.87 -0.97 7.40
N LEU A 27 7.57 0.10 7.78
CA LEU A 27 9.04 0.16 7.69
C LEU A 27 9.71 -0.72 8.76
N ALA A 28 9.04 -0.96 9.89
CA ALA A 28 9.53 -1.80 10.97
C ALA A 28 9.24 -3.30 10.76
N HIS A 29 8.39 -3.66 9.79
CA HIS A 29 7.96 -5.03 9.57
C HIS A 29 9.12 -5.89 9.03
N SER A 30 9.50 -6.94 9.79
CA SER A 30 10.70 -7.76 9.53
C SER A 30 10.73 -8.38 8.12
N GLU A 31 9.60 -8.93 7.65
CA GLU A 31 9.53 -9.49 6.29
C GLU A 31 9.52 -8.42 5.20
N LEU A 32 8.83 -7.29 5.39
CA LEU A 32 8.74 -6.23 4.38
C LEU A 32 10.05 -5.44 4.25
N GLN A 33 10.91 -5.44 5.27
CA GLN A 33 12.27 -4.92 5.17
C GLN A 33 13.13 -5.65 4.12
N LYS A 34 12.76 -6.89 3.74
CA LYS A 34 13.44 -7.68 2.72
C LYS A 34 13.02 -7.32 1.29
N LEU A 35 12.09 -6.38 1.11
CA LEU A 35 11.63 -5.97 -0.22
C LEU A 35 12.75 -5.30 -1.01
N LEU A 36 12.88 -5.70 -2.27
CA LEU A 36 13.78 -5.09 -3.25
C LEU A 36 13.04 -4.78 -4.55
N PHE A 37 13.57 -3.81 -5.29
CA PHE A 37 13.14 -3.55 -6.66
C PHE A 37 13.79 -4.54 -7.62
N TYR A 38 12.95 -5.21 -8.40
CA TYR A 38 13.42 -5.91 -9.58
C TYR A 38 13.98 -4.89 -10.59
N ASN A 39 15.09 -5.25 -11.22
CA ASN A 39 15.79 -4.40 -12.18
C ASN A 39 16.36 -5.29 -13.29
N THR A 40 16.38 -4.79 -14.53
CA THR A 40 16.97 -5.47 -15.70
C THR A 40 18.30 -4.84 -16.14
N ARG A 41 18.74 -3.75 -15.50
CA ARG A 41 19.95 -3.02 -15.87
C ARG A 41 21.22 -3.67 -15.34
N ALA A 42 22.10 -4.07 -16.24
CA ALA A 42 23.42 -4.58 -15.92
C ALA A 42 24.39 -3.44 -15.52
N LEU A 43 25.46 -3.79 -14.79
CA LEU A 43 26.55 -2.86 -14.47
C LEU A 43 27.52 -2.62 -15.64
N ASP A 44 27.52 -3.49 -16.65
CA ASP A 44 28.37 -3.40 -17.84
C ASP A 44 29.88 -3.19 -17.54
N GLY A 45 30.35 -3.76 -16.43
CA GLY A 45 31.75 -3.65 -16.00
C GLY A 45 32.07 -2.41 -15.17
N SER A 46 31.10 -1.52 -14.92
CA SER A 46 31.26 -0.40 -13.99
C SER A 46 31.58 -0.89 -12.58
N SER A 47 32.59 -0.26 -11.97
CA SER A 47 32.96 -0.49 -10.56
C SER A 47 32.11 0.36 -9.59
N THR A 48 31.34 1.31 -10.10
CA THR A 48 30.46 2.18 -9.31
C THR A 48 29.00 1.94 -9.65
N LEU A 49 28.17 1.85 -8.60
CA LEU A 49 26.72 1.71 -8.71
C LEU A 49 26.06 3.08 -8.62
N LEU A 50 25.47 3.56 -9.70
CA LEU A 50 24.61 4.74 -9.67
C LEU A 50 23.15 4.32 -9.48
N LEU A 51 22.68 4.34 -8.23
CA LEU A 51 21.38 3.82 -7.82
C LEU A 51 20.21 4.31 -8.71
N SER A 52 20.20 5.58 -9.09
CA SER A 52 19.16 6.18 -9.94
C SER A 52 18.99 5.51 -11.31
N GLN A 53 19.99 4.79 -11.80
CA GLN A 53 19.90 4.04 -13.05
C GLN A 53 19.25 2.65 -12.90
N HIS A 54 19.15 2.15 -11.66
CA HIS A 54 18.67 0.79 -11.32
C HIS A 54 17.31 0.80 -10.63
N LEU A 55 16.65 1.96 -10.56
CA LEU A 55 15.31 2.10 -10.01
C LEU A 55 14.26 2.16 -11.12
N PRO A 56 13.02 1.71 -10.85
CA PRO A 56 11.92 1.93 -11.76
C PRO A 56 11.64 3.43 -11.94
N ALA A 57 10.97 3.78 -13.04
CA ALA A 57 10.60 5.16 -13.36
C ALA A 57 9.42 5.67 -12.49
N LEU A 58 9.61 5.69 -11.18
CA LEU A 58 8.66 6.19 -10.19
C LEU A 58 9.25 7.38 -9.43
N THR A 59 8.43 8.39 -9.20
CA THR A 59 8.76 9.43 -8.21
C THR A 59 8.46 8.91 -6.81
N MET A 60 9.10 9.48 -5.78
CA MET A 60 8.85 9.06 -4.40
C MET A 60 7.37 9.19 -3.98
N PRO A 61 6.65 10.30 -4.27
CA PRO A 61 5.23 10.39 -3.95
C PRO A 61 4.40 9.28 -4.60
N VAL A 62 4.69 8.95 -5.86
CA VAL A 62 4.02 7.84 -6.55
C VAL A 62 4.37 6.52 -5.88
N LEU A 63 5.65 6.26 -5.58
CA LEU A 63 6.06 5.04 -4.88
C LEU A 63 5.30 4.86 -3.54
N LEU A 64 5.24 5.89 -2.69
CA LEU A 64 4.52 5.81 -1.42
C LEU A 64 3.02 5.54 -1.60
N LEU A 65 2.40 6.16 -2.62
CA LEU A 65 1.00 5.88 -2.97
C LEU A 65 0.80 4.45 -3.48
N GLU A 66 1.73 3.92 -4.27
CA GLU A 66 1.63 2.54 -4.77
C GLU A 66 1.87 1.52 -3.66
N LEU A 67 2.80 1.77 -2.73
CA LEU A 67 2.95 0.96 -1.51
C LEU A 67 1.68 0.96 -0.67
N ARG A 68 1.03 2.13 -0.54
CA ARG A 68 -0.25 2.27 0.16
C ARG A 68 -1.33 1.38 -0.45
N LYS A 69 -1.42 1.34 -1.79
CA LYS A 69 -2.37 0.48 -2.52
C LYS A 69 -1.99 -0.99 -2.48
N MET A 70 -0.71 -1.35 -2.41
CA MET A 70 -0.29 -2.75 -2.40
C MET A 70 -0.52 -3.39 -1.03
N PHE A 71 -0.15 -2.68 0.04
CA PHE A 71 -0.13 -3.21 1.41
C PHE A 71 -1.26 -2.67 2.31
N GLY A 72 -2.27 -1.99 1.75
CA GLY A 72 -3.40 -1.48 2.51
C GLY A 72 -2.98 -0.50 3.62
N LEU A 73 -2.12 0.47 3.29
CA LEU A 73 -1.53 1.37 4.29
C LEU A 73 -2.39 2.63 4.52
N ALA A 74 -2.28 3.17 5.72
CA ALA A 74 -2.56 4.56 6.02
C ALA A 74 -1.28 5.38 5.79
N MET A 75 -1.44 6.60 5.27
CA MET A 75 -0.34 7.53 5.07
C MET A 75 -0.71 8.85 5.75
N LEU A 76 -0.09 9.11 6.89
CA LEU A 76 -0.25 10.36 7.64
C LEU A 76 0.93 11.27 7.30
N ILE A 77 0.63 12.52 6.96
CA ILE A 77 1.64 13.49 6.55
C ILE A 77 1.56 14.68 7.50
N ASP A 78 2.69 15.00 8.13
CA ASP A 78 2.89 16.24 8.86
C ASP A 78 3.86 17.13 8.08
N PRO A 79 3.36 18.17 7.38
CA PRO A 79 4.22 19.08 6.64
C PRO A 79 5.10 19.97 7.52
N ALA A 80 4.67 20.27 8.75
CA ALA A 80 5.40 21.15 9.67
C ALA A 80 6.64 20.44 10.19
N ASP A 81 6.46 19.19 10.64
CA ASP A 81 7.55 18.34 11.13
C ASP A 81 8.28 17.57 10.02
N LYS A 82 7.81 17.70 8.76
CA LYS A 82 8.30 16.97 7.59
C LYS A 82 8.33 15.46 7.82
N THR A 83 7.24 14.92 8.37
CA THR A 83 7.13 13.48 8.64
C THR A 83 6.06 12.84 7.78
N ILE A 84 6.31 11.60 7.38
CA ILE A 84 5.34 10.72 6.75
C ILE A 84 5.31 9.43 7.55
N LYS A 85 4.13 9.04 8.03
CA LYS A 85 3.92 7.78 8.75
C LYS A 85 3.16 6.80 7.87
N LEU A 86 3.72 5.62 7.65
CA LEU A 86 3.13 4.51 6.91
C LEU A 86 2.80 3.37 7.87
N ASP A 87 1.53 3.30 8.26
CA ASP A 87 1.00 2.24 9.12
C ASP A 87 0.00 1.36 8.37
N PHE A 88 -0.28 0.15 8.85
CA PHE A 88 -1.33 -0.67 8.28
C PHE A 88 -2.70 -0.05 8.60
N LEU A 89 -3.50 0.23 7.57
CA LEU A 89 -4.83 0.84 7.75
C LEU A 89 -5.76 -0.07 8.56
N GLY A 90 -5.53 -1.38 8.50
CA GLY A 90 -6.25 -2.37 9.29
C GLY A 90 -6.25 -2.08 10.78
N ASP A 91 -5.12 -1.59 11.31
CA ASP A 91 -4.94 -1.30 12.73
C ASP A 91 -5.85 -0.16 13.19
N PHE A 92 -6.14 0.80 12.30
CA PHE A 92 -6.96 1.97 12.63
C PHE A 92 -8.42 1.57 12.86
N PHE A 93 -8.90 0.55 12.15
CA PHE A 93 -10.24 0.01 12.38
C PHE A 93 -10.37 -0.78 13.69
N GLY A 94 -9.25 -1.26 14.25
CA GLY A 94 -9.21 -1.94 15.55
C GLY A 94 -9.21 -0.99 16.74
N ASN A 95 -8.81 0.27 16.55
CA ASN A 95 -8.71 1.26 17.62
C ASN A 95 -10.06 1.55 18.28
N VAL A 96 -10.05 1.72 19.60
CA VAL A 96 -11.20 2.20 20.37
C VAL A 96 -11.29 3.72 20.21
N ALA A 97 -12.51 4.26 20.11
CA ALA A 97 -12.68 5.71 20.09
C ALA A 97 -12.16 6.33 21.38
N THR A 98 -11.27 7.32 21.27
CA THR A 98 -10.68 8.03 22.41
C THR A 98 -11.35 9.39 22.66
N ILE A 99 -12.08 9.90 21.67
CA ILE A 99 -12.75 11.20 21.69
C ILE A 99 -14.25 10.96 21.53
N ASP A 100 -15.05 11.59 22.39
CA ASP A 100 -16.51 11.63 22.28
C ASP A 100 -16.96 13.03 21.85
N TRP A 101 -17.61 13.10 20.69
CA TRP A 101 -18.16 14.33 20.12
C TRP A 101 -19.69 14.37 20.15
N SER A 102 -20.34 13.51 20.94
CA SER A 102 -21.81 13.43 21.04
C SER A 102 -22.45 14.77 21.39
N GLU A 103 -21.87 15.53 22.33
CA GLU A 103 -22.37 16.84 22.75
C GLU A 103 -22.16 17.94 21.69
N LYS A 104 -21.15 17.77 20.82
CA LYS A 104 -20.83 18.70 19.72
C LYS A 104 -21.65 18.44 18.47
N ALA A 105 -22.43 17.35 18.45
CA ALA A 105 -23.06 16.87 17.24
C ALA A 105 -24.46 17.48 17.02
N LEU A 106 -24.61 18.33 16.01
CA LEU A 106 -25.91 18.95 15.71
C LEU A 106 -26.94 17.92 15.26
N LYS A 107 -28.23 18.21 15.47
CA LYS A 107 -29.33 17.23 15.28
C LYS A 107 -29.52 16.81 13.82
N THR A 108 -29.20 17.69 12.87
CA THR A 108 -29.40 17.42 11.44
C THR A 108 -28.23 16.63 10.87
N TYR A 109 -28.54 15.49 10.25
CA TYR A 109 -27.54 14.67 9.57
C TYR A 109 -28.16 13.94 8.37
N LYS A 110 -27.30 13.53 7.44
CA LYS A 110 -27.67 12.75 6.27
C LYS A 110 -26.83 11.47 6.22
N LYS A 111 -27.49 10.32 6.30
CA LYS A 111 -26.86 9.01 6.16
C LYS A 111 -27.01 8.52 4.72
N ARG A 112 -25.92 8.03 4.13
CA ARG A 112 -25.90 7.47 2.76
C ARG A 112 -25.17 6.12 2.76
N PRO A 113 -25.77 5.04 2.25
CA PRO A 113 -25.06 3.76 2.13
C PRO A 113 -23.92 3.90 1.12
N GLU A 114 -22.81 3.19 1.34
CA GLU A 114 -21.83 2.93 0.29
C GLU A 114 -22.35 1.80 -0.60
N LEU A 115 -22.38 2.02 -1.91
CA LEU A 115 -22.84 1.02 -2.87
C LEU A 115 -21.68 0.15 -3.36
N ASN A 116 -20.46 0.69 -3.41
CA ASN A 116 -19.26 0.00 -3.86
C ASN A 116 -18.53 -0.68 -2.70
N ARG A 117 -19.17 -1.68 -2.09
CA ARG A 117 -18.66 -2.33 -0.87
C ARG A 117 -17.65 -3.45 -1.15
N ARG A 118 -17.47 -3.83 -2.42
CA ARG A 118 -16.48 -4.84 -2.85
C ARG A 118 -15.23 -4.15 -3.41
N LEU A 119 -14.10 -4.84 -3.35
CA LEU A 119 -12.83 -4.36 -3.90
C LEU A 119 -12.43 -5.21 -5.10
N LEU A 120 -11.90 -4.55 -6.13
CA LEU A 120 -11.11 -5.19 -7.19
C LEU A 120 -9.68 -4.70 -7.04
N LEU A 121 -8.80 -5.56 -6.55
CA LEU A 121 -7.38 -5.28 -6.35
C LEU A 121 -6.60 -5.86 -7.53
N SER A 122 -5.86 -5.00 -8.21
CA SER A 122 -5.17 -5.34 -9.46
C SER A 122 -3.77 -4.73 -9.50
N SER A 123 -2.89 -5.34 -10.28
CA SER A 123 -1.60 -4.76 -10.64
C SER A 123 -1.54 -4.43 -12.12
N VAL A 124 -0.86 -3.35 -12.47
CA VAL A 124 -0.54 -3.04 -13.86
C VAL A 124 0.53 -4.03 -14.33
N LEU A 125 0.17 -4.85 -15.32
CA LEU A 125 1.06 -5.85 -15.90
C LEU A 125 2.15 -5.18 -16.75
N ASP A 126 3.36 -5.75 -16.74
CA ASP A 126 4.43 -5.31 -17.64
C ASP A 126 4.18 -5.84 -19.05
N GLY A 127 3.72 -4.97 -19.94
CA GLY A 127 3.51 -5.33 -21.35
C GLY A 127 4.78 -5.73 -22.10
N GLY A 128 5.97 -5.42 -21.56
CA GLY A 128 7.26 -5.84 -22.10
C GLY A 128 7.71 -7.23 -21.66
N ASP A 129 7.00 -7.85 -20.70
CA ASP A 129 7.29 -9.18 -20.21
C ASP A 129 6.38 -10.22 -20.87
N GLY A 130 6.98 -11.07 -21.70
CA GLY A 130 6.27 -12.13 -22.41
C GLY A 130 5.61 -13.18 -21.52
N LEU A 131 5.97 -13.27 -20.23
CA LEU A 131 5.30 -14.17 -19.26
C LEU A 131 4.10 -13.51 -18.56
N ALA A 132 4.09 -12.17 -18.46
CA ALA A 132 3.01 -11.44 -17.80
C ALA A 132 1.91 -11.01 -18.78
N LYS A 133 2.21 -10.98 -20.08
CA LYS A 133 1.32 -10.44 -21.13
C LYS A 133 -0.07 -11.07 -21.16
N ASP A 134 -0.18 -12.37 -20.91
CA ASP A 134 -1.43 -13.13 -21.01
C ASP A 134 -2.16 -13.26 -19.66
N ASN A 135 -1.75 -12.47 -18.65
CA ASN A 135 -2.31 -12.46 -17.30
C ASN A 135 -2.49 -13.87 -16.70
N PRO A 136 -1.37 -14.57 -16.43
CA PRO A 136 -1.43 -15.93 -15.90
C PRO A 136 -2.16 -15.99 -14.53
N PRO A 137 -2.75 -17.14 -14.16
CA PRO A 137 -3.57 -17.27 -12.95
C PRO A 137 -2.90 -16.79 -11.65
N GLU A 138 -1.58 -16.92 -11.54
CA GLU A 138 -0.79 -16.48 -10.39
C GLU A 138 -0.75 -14.95 -10.25
N LEU A 139 -0.85 -14.23 -11.37
CA LEU A 139 -0.91 -12.76 -11.40
C LEU A 139 -2.35 -12.23 -11.45
N ALA A 140 -3.35 -13.11 -11.31
CA ALA A 140 -4.75 -12.72 -11.38
C ALA A 140 -5.13 -11.67 -10.34
N ASP A 141 -6.03 -10.78 -10.75
CA ASP A 141 -6.64 -9.80 -9.87
C ASP A 141 -7.42 -10.49 -8.74
N TYR A 142 -7.49 -9.83 -7.61
CA TYR A 142 -8.35 -10.24 -6.51
C TYR A 142 -9.66 -9.45 -6.53
N LEU A 143 -10.78 -10.16 -6.45
CA LEU A 143 -12.11 -9.58 -6.31
C LEU A 143 -12.73 -10.05 -5.00
N THR A 144 -13.12 -9.11 -4.14
CA THR A 144 -13.86 -9.42 -2.91
C THR A 144 -15.07 -10.29 -3.26
N PRO A 145 -15.31 -11.41 -2.54
CA PRO A 145 -16.47 -12.27 -2.76
C PRO A 145 -17.79 -11.50 -2.84
N ALA A 146 -18.75 -12.02 -3.60
CA ALA A 146 -20.09 -11.45 -3.67
C ALA A 146 -20.72 -11.39 -2.27
N LEU A 147 -21.48 -10.33 -2.01
CA LEU A 147 -22.29 -10.17 -0.82
C LEU A 147 -23.74 -10.56 -1.14
N ASP A 148 -24.54 -10.83 -0.11
CA ASP A 148 -25.96 -11.22 -0.29
C ASP A 148 -26.79 -10.11 -0.96
N GLU A 149 -26.32 -8.86 -0.87
CA GLU A 149 -26.94 -7.69 -1.49
C GLU A 149 -26.18 -7.27 -2.75
N ASP A 150 -26.92 -6.74 -3.74
CA ASP A 150 -26.31 -6.18 -4.94
C ASP A 150 -25.38 -5.02 -4.56
N THR A 151 -24.10 -5.16 -4.93
CA THR A 151 -23.04 -4.24 -4.53
C THR A 151 -22.07 -4.03 -5.68
N GLY A 152 -21.71 -2.76 -5.87
CA GLY A 152 -20.67 -2.37 -6.79
C GLY A 152 -19.27 -2.71 -6.27
N THR A 153 -18.31 -2.49 -7.14
CA THR A 153 -16.90 -2.78 -6.89
C THR A 153 -16.07 -1.51 -7.02
N THR A 154 -15.21 -1.23 -6.04
CA THR A 154 -14.21 -0.18 -6.12
C THR A 154 -12.90 -0.76 -6.66
N PRO A 155 -12.45 -0.36 -7.86
CA PRO A 155 -11.17 -0.78 -8.39
C PRO A 155 -10.02 -0.04 -7.70
N ILE A 156 -9.01 -0.79 -7.30
CA ILE A 156 -7.72 -0.28 -6.80
C ILE A 156 -6.64 -0.93 -7.66
N SER A 157 -6.08 -0.14 -8.56
CA SER A 157 -5.00 -0.57 -9.45
C SER A 157 -3.66 -0.02 -8.97
N CYS A 158 -2.71 -0.94 -8.76
CA CYS A 158 -1.37 -0.65 -8.31
C CYS A 158 -0.37 -0.77 -9.47
N GLN A 159 0.55 0.19 -9.61
CA GLN A 159 1.62 0.11 -10.61
C GLN A 159 2.73 -0.87 -10.21
N LEU A 160 2.82 -1.23 -8.93
CA LEU A 160 3.72 -2.25 -8.45
C LEU A 160 3.12 -3.64 -8.71
N SER A 161 3.95 -4.53 -9.23
CA SER A 161 3.63 -5.95 -9.42
C SER A 161 4.77 -6.82 -8.88
N THR A 162 4.72 -8.12 -9.17
CA THR A 162 5.80 -9.06 -8.88
C THR A 162 6.06 -9.96 -10.09
N LEU A 163 7.02 -10.88 -9.96
CA LEU A 163 7.35 -11.86 -11.00
C LEU A 163 6.74 -13.22 -10.71
N LEU A 164 6.58 -14.03 -11.76
CA LEU A 164 6.34 -15.45 -11.60
C LEU A 164 7.58 -16.13 -11.00
N THR A 165 7.37 -17.26 -10.35
CA THR A 165 8.46 -18.13 -9.91
C THR A 165 8.55 -19.30 -10.87
N ASP A 166 9.74 -19.56 -11.43
CA ASP A 166 9.97 -20.74 -12.24
C ASP A 166 9.98 -21.99 -11.34
N GLU A 167 9.09 -22.95 -11.62
CA GLU A 167 8.93 -24.13 -10.77
C GLU A 167 10.18 -25.03 -10.75
N ALA A 168 10.95 -25.04 -11.85
CA ALA A 168 12.14 -25.88 -11.97
C ALA A 168 13.32 -25.35 -11.13
N THR A 169 13.52 -24.03 -11.14
CA THR A 169 14.67 -23.39 -10.45
C THR A 169 14.31 -22.75 -9.12
N GLY A 170 13.02 -22.47 -8.87
CA GLY A 170 12.56 -21.69 -7.72
C GLY A 170 12.92 -20.20 -7.78
N LEU A 171 13.44 -19.73 -8.91
CA LEU A 171 13.86 -18.33 -9.10
C LEU A 171 12.71 -17.49 -9.68
N ALA A 172 12.71 -16.19 -9.37
CA ALA A 172 11.86 -15.26 -10.09
C ALA A 172 12.23 -15.26 -11.60
N THR A 173 11.22 -15.33 -12.46
CA THR A 173 11.40 -15.45 -13.90
C THR A 173 10.64 -14.37 -14.67
N THR A 174 11.19 -14.01 -15.83
CA THR A 174 10.63 -13.03 -16.76
C THR A 174 11.05 -13.38 -18.19
N LYS A 175 10.29 -12.91 -19.18
CA LYS A 175 10.67 -12.97 -20.59
C LYS A 175 10.73 -11.55 -21.15
N GLN A 176 11.76 -10.83 -20.74
CA GLN A 176 12.01 -9.44 -21.11
C GLN A 176 13.49 -9.25 -21.45
N ALA A 177 13.77 -8.36 -22.41
CA ALA A 177 15.15 -8.02 -22.73
C ALA A 177 15.81 -7.26 -21.56
N GLY A 178 17.07 -7.57 -21.28
CA GLY A 178 17.89 -6.83 -20.34
C GLY A 178 18.13 -5.39 -20.80
N ARG A 179 18.64 -4.56 -19.89
CA ARG A 179 19.09 -3.20 -20.18
C ARG A 179 20.61 -3.13 -20.01
N THR A 180 21.33 -3.06 -21.13
CA THR A 180 22.80 -3.06 -21.14
C THR A 180 23.31 -2.26 -22.32
N GLU A 181 24.42 -1.56 -22.12
CA GLU A 181 25.13 -0.81 -23.15
C GLU A 181 25.80 -1.75 -24.16
N GLN A 182 26.28 -2.91 -23.72
CA GLN A 182 27.03 -3.86 -24.55
C GLN A 182 26.26 -4.33 -25.78
N PHE A 183 24.93 -4.37 -25.69
CA PHE A 183 24.03 -4.77 -26.78
C PHE A 183 23.15 -3.63 -27.30
N SER A 184 23.47 -2.37 -26.99
CA SER A 184 22.66 -1.19 -27.37
C SER A 184 21.21 -1.25 -26.88
N GLN A 185 20.99 -1.83 -25.70
CA GLN A 185 19.68 -2.10 -25.10
C GLN A 185 19.29 -1.07 -24.02
N LEU A 186 19.93 0.10 -23.99
CA LEU A 186 19.69 1.12 -22.96
C LEU A 186 18.28 1.75 -23.01
N ALA A 187 17.59 1.64 -24.14
CA ALA A 187 16.22 2.10 -24.34
C ALA A 187 15.16 1.12 -23.79
N ASN A 188 15.54 -0.12 -23.44
CA ASN A 188 14.63 -1.06 -22.82
C ASN A 188 14.27 -0.58 -21.41
N ASN A 189 12.98 -0.48 -21.14
CA ASN A 189 12.43 -0.15 -19.83
C ASN A 189 11.77 -1.38 -19.22
N PHE A 190 11.53 -1.34 -17.91
CA PHE A 190 10.84 -2.36 -17.15
C PHE A 190 9.80 -1.72 -16.24
N ALA A 191 8.69 -2.42 -15.99
CA ALA A 191 7.66 -1.96 -15.08
C ALA A 191 8.12 -2.09 -13.61
N PRO A 192 7.61 -1.26 -12.70
CA PRO A 192 7.91 -1.35 -11.28
C PRO A 192 7.47 -2.69 -10.69
N ARG A 193 8.45 -3.44 -10.16
CA ARG A 193 8.24 -4.79 -9.62
C ARG A 193 8.99 -4.95 -8.30
N LEU A 194 8.36 -5.64 -7.35
CA LEU A 194 8.96 -5.98 -6.07
C LEU A 194 9.19 -7.50 -5.96
N LEU A 195 10.26 -7.86 -5.26
CA LEU A 195 10.56 -9.21 -4.81
C LEU A 195 11.01 -9.16 -3.35
N PHE A 196 10.92 -10.29 -2.66
CA PHE A 196 11.57 -10.49 -1.37
C PHE A 196 12.97 -11.07 -1.55
N TRP A 197 13.93 -10.52 -0.83
CA TRP A 197 15.25 -11.12 -0.65
C TRP A 197 15.18 -12.31 0.32
N ASN A 198 15.55 -13.49 -0.16
CA ASN A 198 15.55 -14.75 0.58
C ASN A 198 16.95 -15.25 0.94
N GLY A 199 17.97 -14.38 0.85
CA GLY A 199 19.34 -14.73 1.20
C GLY A 199 20.10 -15.42 0.06
N LEU A 200 21.21 -16.06 0.43
CA LEU A 200 22.01 -16.88 -0.47
C LEU A 200 21.57 -18.34 -0.33
N THR A 201 21.29 -19.00 -1.46
CA THR A 201 20.95 -20.43 -1.50
C THR A 201 22.00 -21.19 -2.29
N ALA A 202 22.42 -22.35 -1.81
CA ALA A 202 23.40 -23.19 -2.47
C ALA A 202 22.81 -24.58 -2.72
N GLY A 203 22.82 -25.02 -3.97
CA GLY A 203 22.61 -26.42 -4.30
C GLY A 203 23.86 -27.26 -3.98
N PRO A 204 23.75 -28.59 -3.85
CA PRO A 204 24.91 -29.45 -3.66
C PRO A 204 25.96 -29.23 -4.76
N GLY A 205 27.17 -28.82 -4.38
CA GLY A 205 28.28 -28.57 -5.32
C GLY A 205 28.20 -27.26 -6.12
N VAL A 206 27.23 -26.37 -5.82
CA VAL A 206 27.06 -25.08 -6.49
C VAL A 206 27.38 -23.95 -5.53
N ALA A 207 28.09 -22.91 -6.00
CA ALA A 207 28.34 -21.72 -5.20
C ALA A 207 27.01 -21.07 -4.77
N PRO A 208 26.92 -20.51 -3.54
CA PRO A 208 25.71 -19.83 -3.09
C PRO A 208 25.30 -18.71 -4.04
N GLN A 209 24.04 -18.70 -4.46
CA GLN A 209 23.47 -17.68 -5.34
C GLN A 209 22.41 -16.85 -4.60
N PRO A 210 22.35 -15.53 -4.90
CA PRO A 210 21.27 -14.67 -4.42
C PRO A 210 19.91 -15.19 -4.84
N LEU A 211 18.99 -15.36 -3.89
CA LEU A 211 17.61 -15.74 -4.15
C LEU A 211 16.69 -14.54 -3.86
N ALA A 212 15.92 -14.14 -4.87
CA ALA A 212 14.82 -13.19 -4.72
C ALA A 212 13.58 -13.73 -5.43
N THR A 213 12.43 -13.73 -4.75
CA THR A 213 11.18 -14.29 -5.28
C THR A 213 9.96 -13.48 -4.85
N ALA A 214 8.77 -13.82 -5.35
CA ALA A 214 7.52 -13.19 -4.93
C ALA A 214 7.05 -13.60 -3.53
N LYS A 215 7.76 -14.52 -2.84
CA LYS A 215 7.36 -15.08 -1.54
C LYS A 215 8.50 -15.05 -0.53
N SER A 216 8.18 -14.80 0.74
CA SER A 216 9.10 -14.93 1.87
C SER A 216 8.31 -15.22 3.14
N GLY A 217 8.73 -16.22 3.90
CA GLY A 217 8.00 -16.67 5.08
C GLY A 217 6.55 -17.01 4.74
N GLY A 218 5.60 -16.44 5.49
CA GLY A 218 4.16 -16.56 5.25
C GLY A 218 3.57 -15.40 4.43
N TYR A 219 4.36 -14.76 3.55
CA TYR A 219 3.92 -13.62 2.76
C TYR A 219 4.16 -13.85 1.27
N SER A 220 3.24 -13.34 0.45
CA SER A 220 3.31 -13.35 -1.00
C SER A 220 2.92 -11.99 -1.58
N LEU A 221 3.63 -11.58 -2.64
CA LEU A 221 3.34 -10.38 -3.42
C LEU A 221 2.29 -10.60 -4.52
N TYR A 222 1.72 -11.80 -4.62
CA TYR A 222 0.54 -12.05 -5.45
C TYR A 222 -0.73 -11.53 -4.74
N TRP A 223 -1.73 -11.07 -5.50
CA TRP A 223 -2.98 -10.59 -4.91
C TRP A 223 -3.76 -11.70 -4.22
N THR A 224 -3.78 -12.88 -4.85
CA THR A 224 -4.57 -14.05 -4.42
C THR A 224 -3.73 -15.05 -3.62
N GLY A 225 -4.39 -16.05 -3.03
CA GLY A 225 -3.77 -17.07 -2.18
C GLY A 225 -3.84 -16.73 -0.68
N ALA A 226 -3.66 -17.73 0.17
CA ALA A 226 -3.76 -17.59 1.63
C ALA A 226 -2.71 -16.63 2.21
N ASP A 227 -1.50 -16.65 1.65
CA ASP A 227 -0.40 -15.75 2.00
C ASP A 227 -0.36 -14.49 1.11
N GLY A 228 -1.36 -14.31 0.23
CA GLY A 228 -1.42 -13.23 -0.75
C GLY A 228 -1.68 -11.86 -0.12
N LEU A 229 -1.44 -10.80 -0.88
CA LEU A 229 -1.64 -9.42 -0.44
C LEU A 229 -3.05 -9.19 0.10
N ALA A 230 -4.09 -9.65 -0.61
CA ALA A 230 -5.47 -9.44 -0.21
C ALA A 230 -5.82 -10.18 1.08
N ALA A 231 -5.40 -11.44 1.22
CA ALA A 231 -5.65 -12.23 2.42
C ALA A 231 -4.87 -11.71 3.65
N THR A 232 -3.70 -11.11 3.42
CA THR A 232 -2.81 -10.67 4.51
C THR A 232 -3.10 -9.25 5.00
N PHE A 233 -3.26 -8.29 4.08
CA PHE A 233 -3.27 -6.86 4.43
C PHE A 233 -4.65 -6.19 4.30
N TRP A 234 -5.58 -6.80 3.58
CA TRP A 234 -6.89 -6.23 3.28
C TRP A 234 -8.09 -6.73 4.10
N PRO A 235 -8.04 -7.80 4.94
CA PRO A 235 -9.26 -8.32 5.60
C PRO A 235 -10.02 -7.28 6.44
N ALA A 236 -9.30 -6.42 7.18
CA ALA A 236 -9.91 -5.40 8.02
C ALA A 236 -10.61 -4.31 7.18
N ILE A 237 -10.00 -3.91 6.05
CA ILE A 237 -10.61 -2.96 5.10
C ILE A 237 -11.87 -3.58 4.50
N GLU A 238 -11.82 -4.84 4.05
CA GLU A 238 -13.00 -5.52 3.51
C GLU A 238 -14.12 -5.66 4.53
N ALA A 239 -13.79 -6.06 5.75
CA ALA A 239 -14.76 -6.19 6.84
C ALA A 239 -15.46 -4.86 7.13
N MET A 240 -14.70 -3.76 7.13
CA MET A 240 -15.24 -2.41 7.26
C MET A 240 -16.16 -2.07 6.07
N ARG A 241 -15.69 -2.25 4.82
CA ARG A 241 -16.44 -1.90 3.60
C ARG A 241 -17.78 -2.62 3.49
N LYS A 242 -17.88 -3.88 3.93
CA LYS A 242 -19.15 -4.65 3.94
C LYS A 242 -20.27 -3.94 4.70
N ARG A 243 -19.93 -3.15 5.73
CA ARG A 243 -20.87 -2.48 6.63
C ARG A 243 -20.81 -0.95 6.53
N MET A 244 -20.03 -0.45 5.58
CA MET A 244 -19.69 0.96 5.49
C MET A 244 -20.87 1.80 5.03
N TYR A 245 -21.01 2.97 5.66
CA TYR A 245 -21.90 4.03 5.23
C TYR A 245 -21.28 5.38 5.55
N TYR A 246 -21.70 6.39 4.83
CA TYR A 246 -21.32 7.76 5.08
C TYR A 246 -22.37 8.48 5.93
N LEU A 247 -21.91 9.27 6.88
CA LEU A 247 -22.70 10.18 7.67
C LEU A 247 -22.19 11.61 7.43
N GLU A 248 -23.00 12.44 6.79
CA GLU A 248 -22.76 13.87 6.70
C GLU A 248 -23.45 14.55 7.87
N ARG A 249 -22.68 15.27 8.69
CA ARG A 249 -23.19 15.91 9.90
C ARG A 249 -22.48 17.22 10.18
N GLN A 250 -23.24 18.18 10.72
CA GLN A 250 -22.68 19.42 11.24
C GLN A 250 -22.26 19.23 12.70
N MET A 251 -21.09 19.77 13.04
CA MET A 251 -20.49 19.63 14.36
C MET A 251 -19.99 20.98 14.85
N ASP A 252 -20.26 21.31 16.10
CA ASP A 252 -19.75 22.51 16.78
C ASP A 252 -18.33 22.25 17.29
N LEU A 253 -17.38 22.10 16.35
CA LEU A 253 -15.96 21.92 16.63
C LEU A 253 -15.28 23.27 16.88
N ASP A 254 -14.33 23.29 17.81
CA ASP A 254 -13.46 24.43 18.11
C ASP A 254 -12.03 24.21 17.58
N GLU A 255 -11.15 25.20 17.76
CA GLU A 255 -9.76 25.11 17.28
C GLU A 255 -8.97 24.00 17.99
N VAL A 256 -9.31 23.68 19.23
CA VAL A 256 -8.62 22.63 20.00
C VAL A 256 -8.98 21.25 19.46
N ASP A 257 -10.25 21.02 19.13
CA ASP A 257 -10.69 19.76 18.50
C ASP A 257 -9.93 19.51 17.20
N LEU A 258 -9.78 20.54 16.36
CA LEU A 258 -9.08 20.41 15.08
C LEU A 258 -7.58 20.23 15.26
N ALA A 259 -6.98 20.92 16.24
CA ALA A 259 -5.55 20.84 16.52
C ALA A 259 -5.15 19.52 17.17
N THR A 260 -6.06 18.87 17.89
CA THR A 260 -5.82 17.59 18.59
C THR A 260 -6.36 16.38 17.85
N LEU A 261 -7.00 16.58 16.69
CA LEU A 261 -7.57 15.49 15.89
C LEU A 261 -6.48 14.55 15.37
N ASP A 262 -6.56 13.29 15.81
CA ASP A 262 -5.77 12.20 15.27
C ASP A 262 -6.60 11.43 14.23
N TRP A 263 -6.20 11.52 12.96
CA TRP A 263 -6.85 10.83 11.83
C TRP A 263 -6.70 9.30 11.89
N SER A 264 -5.87 8.77 12.79
CA SER A 264 -5.76 7.33 13.05
C SER A 264 -6.75 6.78 14.09
N GLN A 265 -7.49 7.66 14.74
CA GLN A 265 -8.44 7.30 15.81
C GLN A 265 -9.89 7.46 15.34
N LYS A 266 -10.77 6.70 15.99
CA LYS A 266 -12.21 6.87 15.83
C LYS A 266 -12.72 7.96 16.76
N VAL A 267 -13.83 8.57 16.36
CA VAL A 267 -14.61 9.48 17.19
C VAL A 267 -15.95 8.84 17.53
N HIS A 268 -16.35 8.93 18.80
CA HIS A 268 -17.63 8.43 19.27
C HIS A 268 -18.70 9.52 19.11
N ILE A 269 -19.85 9.17 18.53
CA ILE A 269 -20.99 10.08 18.39
C ILE A 269 -22.28 9.29 18.58
N ASN A 270 -23.03 9.60 19.65
CA ASN A 270 -24.35 9.07 19.95
C ASN A 270 -24.43 7.53 19.91
N GLY A 271 -23.48 6.84 20.54
CA GLY A 271 -23.47 5.39 20.64
C GLY A 271 -22.82 4.66 19.46
N VAL A 272 -22.21 5.37 18.51
CA VAL A 272 -21.56 4.79 17.33
C VAL A 272 -20.18 5.41 17.11
N ASP A 273 -19.22 4.58 16.73
CA ASP A 273 -17.87 5.01 16.39
C ASP A 273 -17.73 5.28 14.89
N TYR A 274 -17.06 6.38 14.58
CA TYR A 274 -16.83 6.85 13.21
C TYR A 274 -15.35 7.09 12.96
N LEU A 275 -14.90 6.82 11.73
CA LEU A 275 -13.68 7.42 11.21
C LEU A 275 -14.02 8.76 10.56
N VAL A 276 -13.17 9.76 10.78
CA VAL A 276 -13.31 11.07 10.13
C VAL A 276 -12.72 10.98 8.73
N ALA A 277 -13.57 11.01 7.71
CA ALA A 277 -13.12 10.99 6.31
C ALA A 277 -12.81 12.40 5.80
N ARG A 278 -13.54 13.42 6.27
CA ARG A 278 -13.34 14.81 5.86
C ARG A 278 -13.91 15.79 6.88
N ILE A 279 -13.20 16.89 7.10
CA ILE A 279 -13.70 18.07 7.80
C ILE A 279 -13.68 19.26 6.85
N GLN A 280 -14.80 19.99 6.78
CA GLN A 280 -14.91 21.26 6.06
C GLN A 280 -15.32 22.35 7.02
N VAL A 281 -14.40 23.29 7.27
CA VAL A 281 -14.58 24.42 8.18
C VAL A 281 -13.82 25.63 7.65
N ALA A 282 -14.36 26.82 7.87
CA ALA A 282 -13.69 28.07 7.54
C ALA A 282 -12.94 28.58 8.78
N LEU A 283 -11.73 29.10 8.57
CA LEU A 283 -10.94 29.75 9.63
C LEU A 283 -11.05 31.29 9.48
N PRO A 284 -11.23 32.05 10.58
CA PRO A 284 -11.48 31.60 11.95
C PRO A 284 -12.86 30.91 12.10
N ILE A 285 -12.98 29.98 13.05
CA ILE A 285 -14.18 29.18 13.22
C ILE A 285 -15.31 30.07 13.75
N LYS A 286 -16.33 30.28 12.92
CA LYS A 286 -17.54 31.08 13.25
C LYS A 286 -18.84 30.34 13.02
N GLN A 287 -18.76 29.16 12.41
CA GLN A 287 -19.90 28.35 12.00
C GLN A 287 -19.57 26.87 12.24
N PRO A 288 -20.59 26.02 12.41
CA PRO A 288 -20.39 24.59 12.57
C PRO A 288 -19.58 24.00 11.40
N ALA A 289 -18.69 23.07 11.72
CA ALA A 289 -17.92 22.32 10.73
C ALA A 289 -18.81 21.27 10.06
N ASN A 290 -18.69 21.10 8.74
CA ASN A 290 -19.35 20.02 8.02
C ASN A 290 -18.42 18.82 7.93
N LEU A 291 -18.82 17.71 8.56
CA LEU A 291 -18.03 16.48 8.61
C LEU A 291 -18.63 15.43 7.68
N LEU A 292 -17.74 14.69 7.02
CA LEU A 292 -18.03 13.40 6.41
C LEU A 292 -17.40 12.33 7.29
N LEU A 293 -18.25 11.46 7.82
CA LEU A 293 -17.89 10.40 8.74
C LEU A 293 -18.15 9.05 8.09
N GLU A 294 -17.26 8.09 8.31
CA GLU A 294 -17.39 6.71 7.88
C GLU A 294 -17.82 5.87 9.08
N GLY A 295 -19.03 5.30 9.01
CA GLY A 295 -19.55 4.45 10.07
C GLY A 295 -18.85 3.10 10.07
N VAL A 296 -18.22 2.76 11.20
CA VAL A 296 -17.52 1.49 11.40
C VAL A 296 -18.32 0.70 12.44
N ASN A 297 -19.32 -0.06 12.01
CA ASN A 297 -20.14 -0.83 12.95
C ASN A 297 -19.31 -1.97 13.59
N ALA A 298 -18.77 -1.70 14.78
CA ALA A 298 -18.32 -2.73 15.72
C ALA A 298 -19.56 -3.35 16.39
N CYS A 299 -20.28 -4.22 15.67
CA CYS A 299 -21.07 -5.22 16.38
C CYS A 299 -20.11 -6.34 16.80
N ASN A 300 -19.67 -6.27 18.06
CA ASN A 300 -19.45 -7.41 18.95
C ASN A 300 -19.46 -6.90 20.40
N ILE A 301 -20.66 -6.71 20.94
CA ILE A 301 -21.03 -7.12 22.29
C ILE A 301 -22.32 -7.92 22.16
#